data_AF-A0A829D997-F1
#
_entry.id   AF-A0A829D997-F1
#
_cell.length_a   1.000
_cell.length_b   1.000
_cell.length_c   1.000
_cell.angle_alpha   90.00
_cell.angle_beta   90.00
_cell.angle_gamma   90.00
#
_symmetry.space_group_name_H-M   'P 1'
#
loop_
_entity.id
_entity.type
_entity.pdbx_description
1 polymer ?
#
loop_
_entity_poly.entity_id
_entity_poly.type
_entity_poly.pdbx_seq_one_letter_code
_entity_poly.pdbx_strand_id
1 'polypeptide(L)' 'MKTFLKRPDRERSTGELSRMLSIPTRTVSFHLSKMSNADFLIPSGIGKGRTYKLKIKDKKESK' A
#
# COMPACT_ATOMS: atom_id res chain seq x y z
N MET A 1 -8.40 -1.74 -14.87
CA MET A 1 -7.97 -1.44 -13.48
C MET A 1 -7.45 -2.70 -12.74
N LYS A 2 -6.37 -3.34 -13.22
CA LYS A 2 -5.78 -4.56 -12.56
C LYS A 2 -4.29 -4.39 -12.19
N THR A 3 -3.72 -3.18 -12.31
CA THR A 3 -2.27 -2.93 -12.15
C THR A 3 -1.82 -2.77 -10.70
N PHE A 4 -2.74 -2.57 -9.76
CA PHE A 4 -2.40 -2.44 -8.35
C PHE A 4 -1.92 -3.77 -7.75
N LEU A 5 -2.65 -4.84 -8.03
CA LEU A 5 -2.38 -6.19 -7.53
C LEU A 5 -1.33 -6.98 -8.34
N LYS A 6 -0.83 -6.45 -9.46
CA LYS A 6 0.14 -7.15 -10.32
C LYS A 6 1.56 -7.25 -9.73
N ARG A 7 1.88 -6.41 -8.74
CA ARG A 7 3.18 -6.37 -8.03
C ARG A 7 2.96 -5.99 -6.56
N PRO A 8 2.46 -6.93 -5.74
CA PRO A 8 2.14 -6.68 -4.32
C PRO A 8 3.38 -6.43 -3.44
N ASP A 9 4.54 -6.85 -3.93
CA ASP A 9 5.89 -6.70 -3.38
C ASP A 9 6.47 -5.29 -3.57
N ARG A 10 6.02 -4.54 -4.58
CA ARG A 10 6.56 -3.22 -4.91
C ARG A 10 6.08 -2.16 -3.92
N GLU A 11 7.02 -1.48 -3.29
CA GLU A 11 6.75 -0.29 -2.49
C GLU A 11 6.18 0.84 -3.36
N ARG A 12 5.13 1.50 -2.87
CA ARG A 12 4.52 2.66 -3.54
C ARG A 12 4.26 3.80 -2.57
N SER A 13 4.49 5.01 -3.03
CA SER A 13 4.20 6.22 -2.25
C SER A 13 2.72 6.59 -2.32
N THR A 14 2.22 7.32 -1.32
CA THR A 14 0.85 7.88 -1.31
C THR A 14 0.56 8.68 -2.59
N GLY A 15 1.55 9.42 -3.12
CA GLY A 15 1.41 10.20 -4.35
C GLY A 15 1.27 9.34 -5.60
N GLU A 16 2.04 8.25 -5.70
CA GLU A 16 1.90 7.29 -6.81
C GLU A 16 0.51 6.64 -6.79
N LEU A 17 0.05 6.23 -5.60
CA LEU A 17 -1.28 5.64 -5.39
C LEU A 17 -2.42 6.58 -5.75
N SER A 18 -2.31 7.84 -5.34
CA SER A 18 -3.25 8.91 -5.69
C SER A 18 -3.37 9.07 -7.21
N ARG A 19 -2.25 9.13 -7.94
CA ARG A 19 -2.24 9.25 -9.40
C ARG A 19 -2.85 8.03 -10.09
N MET A 20 -2.50 6.83 -9.63
CA MET A 20 -2.96 5.58 -10.25
C MET A 20 -4.45 5.32 -10.08
N LEU A 21 -5.01 5.74 -8.93
CA LEU A 21 -6.43 5.57 -8.63
C LEU A 21 -7.26 6.81 -9.02
N SER A 22 -6.60 7.90 -9.41
CA SER A 22 -7.23 9.22 -9.60
C SER A 22 -8.02 9.68 -8.37
N ILE A 23 -7.52 9.36 -7.17
CA ILE A 23 -8.13 9.71 -5.88
C ILE A 23 -7.28 10.79 -5.21
N PRO A 24 -7.88 11.78 -4.51
CA PRO A 24 -7.12 12.78 -3.76
C PRO A 24 -6.13 12.17 -2.77
N THR A 25 -4.92 12.73 -2.71
CA THR A 25 -3.83 12.27 -1.83
C THR A 25 -4.27 12.19 -0.36
N ARG A 26 -5.11 13.13 0.10
CA ARG A 26 -5.64 13.15 1.47
C ARG A 26 -6.49 11.91 1.77
N THR A 27 -7.38 11.56 0.84
CA THR A 27 -8.24 10.37 0.94
C THR A 27 -7.41 9.10 0.91
N VAL A 28 -6.42 9.01 0.00
CA VAL A 28 -5.51 7.86 -0.06
C VAL A 28 -4.72 7.73 1.24
N SER A 29 -4.14 8.83 1.74
CA SER A 29 -3.38 8.84 3.00
C SER A 29 -4.21 8.36 4.18
N PHE A 30 -5.46 8.78 4.28
CA PHE A 30 -6.38 8.34 5.33
C PHE A 30 -6.59 6.82 5.29
N HIS A 31 -6.90 6.27 4.11
CA HIS A 31 -7.13 4.83 3.96
C HIS A 31 -5.85 4.03 4.19
N LEU A 32 -4.69 4.47 3.69
CA LEU A 32 -3.41 3.81 3.93
C LEU A 32 -3.06 3.76 5.42
N SER A 33 -3.32 4.83 6.17
CA SER A 33 -3.12 4.82 7.62
C SER A 33 -4.02 3.81 8.32
N LYS A 34 -5.29 3.70 7.92
CA LYS A 34 -6.22 2.69 8.48
C LYS A 34 -5.79 1.26 8.13
N MET A 35 -5.41 1.01 6.87
CA MET A 35 -4.93 -0.30 6.42
C MET A 35 -3.61 -0.71 7.05
N SER A 36 -2.70 0.24 7.28
CA SER A 36 -1.44 0.02 8.00
C SER A 36 -1.68 -0.32 9.47
N ASN A 37 -2.60 0.38 10.14
CA ASN A 37 -2.97 0.08 11.53
C ASN A 37 -3.69 -1.26 11.67
N ALA A 38 -4.39 -1.68 10.62
CA ALA A 38 -5.04 -2.99 10.54
C ALA A 38 -4.10 -4.10 9.99
N ASP A 39 -2.79 -3.86 9.97
CA ASP A 39 -1.77 -4.85 9.60
C ASP A 39 -1.85 -5.39 8.16
N PHE A 40 -2.55 -4.71 7.25
CA PHE A 40 -2.62 -5.09 5.84
C PHE A 40 -1.45 -4.57 5.01
N LEU A 41 -0.86 -3.45 5.44
CA LEU A 41 0.23 -2.78 4.75
C LEU A 41 1.44 -2.67 5.67
N ILE A 42 2.62 -2.85 5.09
CA ILE A 42 3.89 -2.57 5.76
C ILE A 42 4.34 -1.18 5.30
N PRO A 43 4.30 -0.16 6.17
CA PRO A 43 4.88 1.14 5.86
C PRO A 43 6.41 1.04 5.91
N SER A 44 7.07 1.77 5.00
CA SER A 44 8.53 1.93 4.96
C SER A 44 8.86 3.42 4.83
N GLY A 45 9.96 3.86 5.42
CA GLY A 45 10.36 5.27 5.45
C GLY A 45 9.49 6.18 6.33
N ILE A 46 9.76 7.48 6.27
CA ILE A 46 9.17 8.53 7.12
C ILE A 46 8.77 9.77 6.33
N GLY A 47 7.77 10.51 6.83
CA GLY A 47 7.33 11.77 6.24
C GLY A 47 6.94 11.67 4.77
N LYS A 48 7.48 12.58 3.93
CA LYS A 48 7.24 12.61 2.48
C LYS A 48 7.82 11.40 1.73
N GLY A 49 8.79 10.70 2.33
CA GLY A 49 9.41 9.49 1.78
C GLY A 49 8.68 8.20 2.17
N ARG A 50 7.54 8.29 2.88
CA ARG A 50 6.81 7.10 3.34
C ARG A 50 6.20 6.34 2.16
N THR A 51 6.58 5.08 2.02
CA THR A 51 6.04 4.12 1.05
C THR A 51 5.29 3.02 1.77
N TYR A 52 4.50 2.27 1.00
CA TYR A 52 3.69 1.15 1.49
C TYR A 52 3.84 -0.04 0.56
N LYS A 53 3.96 -1.23 1.13
CA LYS A 53 3.84 -2.51 0.43
C LYS A 53 2.76 -3.37 1.08
N LEU A 54 2.18 -4.28 0.32
CA LEU A 54 1.19 -5.21 0.88
C LEU A 54 1.89 -6.18 1.84
N LYS A 55 1.30 -6.41 3.01
CA LYS A 55 1.68 -7.51 3.88
C LYS A 55 1.13 -8.78 3.25
N ILE A 56 1.89 -9.35 2.32
CA ILE A 56 1.63 -10.69 1.82
C ILE A 56 1.92 -11.60 3.00
N LYS A 57 0.89 -12.10 3.68
CA LYS A 57 1.08 -13.34 4.44
C LYS A 57 1.50 -14.34 3.39
N ASP A 58 2.72 -14.86 3.48
CA ASP A 58 3.06 -16.08 2.76
C ASP A 58 1.90 -17.03 3.03
N LYS A 59 1.14 -17.34 1.97
CA LYS A 59 0.47 -18.63 1.94
C LYS A 59 1.63 -19.62 1.92
N LYS A 60 2.22 -19.90 3.09
CA LYS A 60 2.76 -21.23 3.33
C LYS A 60 1.55 -22.12 3.14
N GLU A 61 1.51 -22.77 1.99
CA GLU A 61 0.68 -23.93 1.75
C GLU A 61 0.75 -24.80 3.01
N SER A 62 -0.36 -24.85 3.73
CA SER A 62 -0.61 -26.00 4.60
C SER A 62 -0.89 -27.17 3.67
N LYS A 63 0.15 -27.95 3.36
CA LYS A 63 0.14 -29.41 3.48
C LYS A 63 1.51 -29.99 3.14
#